data_AF-A0A9E0G1B5-F1
#
_entry.id   AF-A0A9E0G1B5-F1
#
_cell.length_a   1.000
_cell.length_b   1.000
_cell.length_c   1.000
_cell.angle_alpha   90.00
_cell.angle_beta   90.00
_cell.angle_gamma   90.00
#
_symmetry.space_group_name_H-M   'P 1'
#
loop_
_entity.id
_entity.type
_entity.pdbx_description
1 polymer ?
#
loop_
_entity_poly.entity_id
_entity_poly.type
_entity_poly.pdbx_seq_one_letter_code
_entity_poly.pdbx_strand_id
1 'polypeptide(L)'
;MKHLLLTLLLMVSAPLFAQEKIAIELIVDESGVLLDAGSAHTTKMMLLAHLKALATKRAGAHAKVNVISTSLGRTVWSGTPLELRRDPLRAQALVDAITADPARCNNLPGAFAELKSNLAQHEREGIHAVQVVVFSSLVDTPRPCSDITRITLPQMPPAQADINGALSGSANLRSISFFWVSPHQKRVWEEFLAPSFDSLRARGVPVTFLDVERSLSALRSSPFSAGEMP
;
A
#
# COMPACT_ATOMS: atom_id res chain seq x y z
N MET A 1 17.63 10.85 -57.76
CA MET A 1 16.95 9.74 -57.02
C MET A 1 17.71 9.29 -55.75
N LYS A 2 18.37 10.20 -55.00
CA LYS A 2 19.04 9.87 -53.73
C LYS A 2 18.36 10.47 -52.48
N HIS A 3 17.40 11.38 -52.67
CA HIS A 3 16.69 12.06 -51.57
C HIS A 3 15.42 11.35 -51.09
N LEU A 4 14.92 10.34 -51.81
CA LEU A 4 13.76 9.56 -51.39
C LEU A 4 14.08 8.49 -50.33
N LEU A 5 15.36 8.10 -50.19
CA LEU A 5 15.76 7.06 -49.24
C LEU A 5 15.90 7.57 -47.80
N LEU A 6 16.02 8.89 -47.60
CA LEU A 6 16.25 9.49 -46.27
C LEU A 6 14.93 9.76 -45.52
N THR A 7 13.82 9.94 -46.24
CA THR A 7 12.50 10.22 -45.62
C THR A 7 11.85 8.95 -45.05
N LEU A 8 12.25 7.77 -45.52
CA LEU A 8 11.70 6.49 -45.05
C LEU A 8 12.33 6.02 -43.71
N LEU A 9 13.51 6.51 -43.34
CA LEU A 9 14.16 6.18 -42.06
C LEU A 9 13.60 6.94 -40.85
N LEU A 10 12.78 7.98 -41.07
CA LEU A 10 12.18 8.81 -40.00
C LEU A 10 10.78 8.36 -39.56
N MET A 11 10.21 7.33 -40.19
CA MET A 11 8.90 6.78 -39.82
C MET A 11 8.97 5.56 -38.89
N VAL A 12 10.17 5.14 -38.47
CA VAL A 12 10.35 4.20 -37.34
C VAL A 12 10.62 4.99 -36.05
N SER A 13 9.93 6.11 -35.86
CA SER A 13 9.61 6.62 -34.53
C SER A 13 8.49 5.74 -33.98
N ALA A 14 8.82 4.46 -33.72
CA ALA A 14 8.03 3.68 -32.80
C ALA A 14 7.84 4.56 -31.56
N PRO A 15 6.61 4.77 -31.05
CA PRO A 15 6.46 5.43 -29.77
C PRO A 15 7.35 4.61 -28.83
N LEU A 16 8.42 5.22 -28.34
CA LEU A 16 9.08 4.79 -27.12
C LEU A 16 7.93 4.72 -26.13
N PHE A 17 7.37 3.52 -25.95
CA PHE A 17 6.28 3.29 -25.01
C PHE A 17 6.82 3.80 -23.68
N ALA A 18 6.39 5.00 -23.29
CA ALA A 18 6.78 5.61 -22.05
C ALA A 18 6.32 4.62 -20.98
N GLN A 19 7.28 3.92 -20.39
CA GLN A 19 6.98 2.86 -19.45
C GLN A 19 6.20 3.50 -18.31
N GLU A 20 4.96 3.05 -18.10
CA GLU A 20 4.08 3.59 -17.09
C GLU A 20 4.80 3.57 -15.74
N LYS A 21 4.99 4.75 -15.14
CA LYS A 21 5.61 4.87 -13.82
C LYS A 21 4.59 4.46 -12.78
N ILE A 22 4.89 3.37 -12.08
CA ILE A 22 4.01 2.77 -11.07
C ILE A 22 4.60 3.02 -9.67
N ALA A 23 3.74 3.29 -8.70
CA ALA A 23 4.08 3.28 -7.29
C ALA A 23 3.16 2.36 -6.46
N ILE A 24 3.69 1.88 -5.35
CA ILE A 24 3.00 1.09 -4.34
C ILE A 24 3.23 1.77 -2.99
N GLU A 25 2.14 2.19 -2.37
CA GLU A 25 2.13 2.72 -1.01
C GLU A 25 1.66 1.62 -0.07
N LEU A 26 2.56 1.15 0.79
CA LEU A 26 2.26 0.12 1.78
C LEU A 26 2.21 0.74 3.17
N ILE A 27 1.00 0.93 3.71
CA ILE A 27 0.81 1.24 5.13
C ILE A 27 0.88 -0.06 5.92
N VAL A 28 1.75 -0.13 6.92
CA VAL A 28 1.90 -1.30 7.80
C VAL A 28 1.63 -0.90 9.23
N ASP A 29 0.80 -1.71 9.88
CA ASP A 29 0.63 -1.72 11.32
C ASP A 29 1.66 -2.65 11.94
N GLU A 30 2.57 -2.09 12.73
CA GLU A 30 3.57 -2.83 13.51
C GLU A 30 3.37 -2.70 15.02
N SER A 31 2.16 -2.35 15.44
CA SER A 31 1.81 -2.18 16.86
C SER A 31 1.41 -3.49 17.53
N GLY A 32 1.25 -3.44 18.86
CA GLY A 32 0.76 -4.55 19.69
C GLY A 32 -0.73 -4.87 19.55
N VAL A 33 -1.52 -4.10 18.77
CA VAL A 33 -2.97 -4.30 18.64
C VAL A 33 -3.38 -5.25 17.51
N LEU A 34 -2.42 -5.84 16.81
CA LEU A 34 -2.67 -6.89 15.83
C LEU A 34 -3.18 -8.16 16.54
N LEU A 35 -4.37 -8.61 16.16
CA LEU A 35 -4.86 -9.94 16.55
C LEU A 35 -3.93 -11.00 15.99
N ASP A 36 -3.57 -11.99 16.81
CA ASP A 36 -2.65 -13.09 16.46
C ASP A 36 -1.36 -12.60 15.78
N ALA A 37 -0.45 -12.02 16.58
CA ALA A 37 0.81 -11.44 16.10
C ALA A 37 1.65 -12.42 15.27
N GLY A 38 1.60 -13.72 15.58
CA GLY A 38 2.31 -14.76 14.82
C GLY A 38 1.77 -14.88 13.40
N SER A 39 0.46 -15.07 13.25
CA SER A 39 -0.17 -15.12 11.94
C SER A 39 -0.06 -13.79 11.18
N ALA A 40 -0.13 -12.66 11.88
CA ALA A 40 0.07 -11.34 11.28
C ALA A 40 1.48 -11.20 10.68
N HIS A 41 2.51 -11.63 11.41
CA HIS A 41 3.88 -11.63 10.92
C HIS A 41 4.04 -12.51 9.69
N THR A 42 3.55 -13.75 9.71
CA THR A 42 3.59 -14.65 8.55
C THR A 42 2.90 -14.00 7.34
N THR A 43 1.77 -13.34 7.54
CA THR A 43 1.01 -12.70 6.46
C THR A 43 1.75 -11.50 5.86
N LYS A 44 2.42 -10.69 6.68
CA LYS A 44 3.33 -9.65 6.20
C LYS A 44 4.50 -10.21 5.38
N MET A 45 5.06 -11.35 5.80
CA MET A 45 6.13 -12.02 5.03
C MET A 45 5.63 -12.51 3.68
N MET A 46 4.38 -12.98 3.59
CA MET A 46 3.76 -13.33 2.30
C MET A 46 3.57 -12.09 1.41
N LEU A 47 3.12 -10.97 1.96
CA LEU A 47 3.01 -9.71 1.23
C LEU A 47 4.38 -9.24 0.71
N LEU A 48 5.43 -9.37 1.53
CA LEU A 48 6.80 -9.07 1.11
C LEU A 48 7.28 -10.00 -0.01
N ALA A 49 6.96 -11.30 0.05
CA ALA A 49 7.27 -12.23 -1.02
C ALA A 49 6.57 -11.84 -2.34
N HIS A 50 5.32 -11.38 -2.26
CA HIS A 50 4.59 -10.84 -3.42
C HIS A 50 5.23 -9.57 -3.99
N LEU A 51 5.65 -8.63 -3.13
CA LEU A 51 6.40 -7.45 -3.57
C LEU A 51 7.70 -7.85 -4.27
N LYS A 52 8.47 -8.80 -3.72
CA LYS A 52 9.69 -9.32 -4.37
C LYS A 52 9.39 -10.00 -5.70
N ALA A 53 8.26 -10.69 -5.83
CA ALA A 53 7.86 -11.35 -7.07
C ALA A 53 7.62 -10.34 -8.21
N LEU A 54 7.23 -9.09 -7.91
CA LEU A 54 7.09 -8.03 -8.91
C LEU A 54 8.40 -7.73 -9.64
N ALA A 55 9.56 -8.03 -9.05
CA ALA A 55 10.88 -7.90 -9.68
C ALA A 55 11.05 -8.79 -10.93
N THR A 56 10.19 -9.79 -11.13
CA THR A 56 10.18 -10.65 -12.32
C THR A 56 9.40 -10.05 -13.48
N LYS A 57 8.59 -9.01 -13.24
CA LYS A 57 7.70 -8.39 -14.23
C LYS A 57 8.30 -7.07 -14.70
N ARG A 58 8.37 -6.85 -16.01
CA ARG A 58 9.00 -5.65 -16.61
C ARG A 58 8.47 -4.34 -16.04
N ALA A 59 7.15 -4.20 -15.92
CA ALA A 59 6.51 -3.01 -15.36
C ALA A 59 6.68 -2.91 -13.82
N GLY A 60 6.62 -4.05 -13.12
CA GLY A 60 6.67 -4.10 -11.65
C GLY A 60 8.07 -3.96 -11.06
N ALA A 61 9.12 -4.34 -11.79
CA ALA A 61 10.47 -4.41 -11.23
C ALA A 61 11.02 -3.07 -10.76
N HIS A 62 10.61 -1.99 -11.43
CA HIS A 62 11.02 -0.62 -11.14
C HIS A 62 9.91 0.22 -10.49
N ALA A 63 8.82 -0.40 -10.05
CA ALA A 63 7.79 0.31 -9.32
C ALA A 63 8.39 0.90 -8.04
N LYS A 64 8.08 2.18 -7.77
CA LYS A 64 8.45 2.82 -6.51
C LYS A 64 7.62 2.20 -5.40
N VAL A 65 8.27 1.75 -4.33
CA VAL A 65 7.60 1.19 -3.16
C VAL A 65 7.97 2.05 -1.98
N ASN A 66 6.97 2.60 -1.31
CA ASN A 66 7.11 3.28 -0.03
C ASN A 66 6.38 2.46 1.04
N VAL A 67 7.03 2.30 2.20
CA VAL A 67 6.42 1.66 3.36
C VAL A 67 6.23 2.71 4.44
N ILE A 68 4.98 2.94 4.79
CA ILE A 68 4.54 3.89 5.80
C ILE A 68 4.26 3.11 7.09
N SER A 69 4.96 3.47 8.16
CA SER A 69 4.76 2.91 9.49
C SER A 69 3.58 3.59 10.14
N THR A 70 2.62 2.83 10.68
CA THR A 70 1.55 3.44 11.48
C THR A 70 2.04 3.92 12.83
N SER A 71 3.08 3.33 13.43
CA SER A 71 3.55 3.79 14.74
C SER A 71 4.30 5.11 14.69
N LEU A 72 5.01 5.37 13.59
CA LEU A 72 5.77 6.59 13.38
C LEU A 72 4.99 7.63 12.56
N GLY A 73 3.97 7.20 11.81
CA GLY A 73 3.19 8.09 10.94
C GLY A 73 4.01 8.73 9.83
N ARG A 74 5.00 8.00 9.29
CA ARG A 74 5.90 8.46 8.22
C ARG A 74 6.41 7.28 7.40
N THR A 75 6.97 7.57 6.22
CA THR A 75 7.68 6.59 5.40
C THR A 75 8.95 6.14 6.11
N VAL A 76 9.09 4.82 6.33
CA VAL A 76 10.23 4.20 7.02
C VAL A 76 11.16 3.44 6.08
N TRP A 77 10.68 3.12 4.89
CA TRP A 77 11.47 2.46 3.87
C TRP A 77 10.97 2.87 2.48
N SER A 78 11.90 3.08 1.54
CA SER A 78 11.59 3.39 0.14
C SER A 78 12.54 2.67 -0.80
N GLY A 79 12.05 2.20 -1.94
CA GLY A 79 12.87 1.65 -3.02
C GLY A 79 12.08 0.91 -4.08
N THR A 80 12.64 -0.17 -4.62
CA THR A 80 12.00 -0.96 -5.69
C THR A 80 11.95 -2.47 -5.39
N PRO A 81 11.03 -3.23 -6.03
CA PRO A 81 11.05 -4.69 -5.99
C PRO A 81 12.38 -5.30 -6.42
N LEU A 82 13.03 -4.69 -7.42
CA LEU A 82 14.34 -5.16 -7.89
C LEU A 82 15.42 -5.03 -6.81
N GLU A 83 15.45 -3.91 -6.08
CA GLU A 83 16.35 -3.74 -4.93
C GLU A 83 16.05 -4.77 -3.83
N LEU A 84 14.77 -4.99 -3.50
CA LEU A 84 14.37 -6.00 -2.51
C LEU A 84 14.79 -7.42 -2.89
N ARG A 85 14.89 -7.71 -4.18
CA ARG A 85 15.32 -9.02 -4.68
C ARG A 85 16.84 -9.16 -4.70
N ARG A 86 17.57 -8.10 -5.05
CA ARG A 86 19.02 -8.15 -5.29
C ARG A 86 19.87 -7.84 -4.08
N ASP A 87 19.34 -7.09 -3.12
CA ASP A 87 20.07 -6.63 -1.93
C ASP A 87 19.44 -7.22 -0.66
N PRO A 88 20.10 -8.23 -0.05
CA PRO A 88 19.62 -8.84 1.20
C PRO A 88 19.56 -7.87 2.37
N LEU A 89 20.46 -6.88 2.45
CA LEU A 89 20.47 -5.90 3.55
C LEU A 89 19.27 -4.97 3.45
N ARG A 90 18.96 -4.50 2.24
CA ARG A 90 17.74 -3.73 1.94
C ARG A 90 16.48 -4.50 2.29
N ALA A 91 16.45 -5.80 1.99
CA ALA A 91 15.33 -6.68 2.30
C ALA A 91 15.18 -6.89 3.81
N GLN A 92 16.29 -7.10 4.53
CA GLN A 92 16.28 -7.24 5.99
C GLN A 92 15.82 -5.96 6.66
N ALA A 93 16.31 -4.79 6.22
CA ALA A 93 15.87 -3.50 6.74
C ALA A 93 14.36 -3.28 6.61
N LEU A 94 13.75 -3.77 5.52
CA LEU A 94 12.29 -3.76 5.38
C LEU A 94 11.61 -4.73 6.36
N VAL A 95 12.13 -5.95 6.52
CA VAL A 95 11.60 -6.93 7.49
C VAL A 95 11.62 -6.34 8.90
N ASP A 96 12.72 -5.70 9.29
CA ASP A 96 12.87 -5.06 10.60
C ASP A 96 11.87 -3.91 10.77
N ALA A 97 11.62 -3.15 9.71
CA ALA A 97 10.66 -2.03 9.71
C ALA A 97 9.20 -2.49 9.88
N ILE A 98 8.83 -3.66 9.35
CA ILE A 98 7.43 -4.16 9.36
C ILE A 98 7.14 -5.15 10.49
N THR A 99 8.17 -5.57 11.24
CA THR A 99 8.03 -6.49 12.36
C THR A 99 7.27 -5.83 13.50
N ALA A 100 6.26 -6.54 14.02
CA ALA A 100 5.43 -6.06 15.10
C ALA A 100 6.24 -5.87 16.39
N ASP A 101 6.00 -4.77 17.07
CA ASP A 101 6.59 -4.40 18.34
C ASP A 101 5.46 -4.03 19.30
N PRO A 102 5.20 -4.84 20.35
CA PRO A 102 4.12 -4.60 21.28
C PRO A 102 4.18 -3.25 22.01
N ALA A 103 5.36 -2.61 22.08
CA ALA A 103 5.53 -1.30 22.69
C ALA A 103 5.12 -0.14 21.76
N ARG A 104 4.87 -0.42 20.48
CA ARG A 104 4.51 0.60 19.49
C ARG A 104 3.02 0.87 19.48
N CYS A 105 2.71 2.14 19.35
CA CYS A 105 1.38 2.68 19.14
C CYS A 105 0.96 2.52 17.67
N ASN A 106 -0.33 2.65 17.38
CA ASN A 106 -0.88 2.64 16.03
C ASN A 106 -1.47 4.02 15.75
N ASN A 107 -0.72 4.90 15.07
CA ASN A 107 -1.15 6.25 14.71
C ASN A 107 -1.65 6.26 13.26
N LEU A 108 -2.91 5.86 13.08
CA LEU A 108 -3.57 5.86 11.78
C LEU A 108 -3.65 7.27 11.17
N PRO A 109 -3.99 8.35 11.92
CA PRO A 109 -3.96 9.71 11.39
C PRO A 109 -2.65 10.09 10.73
N GLY A 110 -1.52 9.81 11.39
CA GLY A 110 -0.20 10.10 10.87
C GLY A 110 0.11 9.32 9.59
N ALA A 111 -0.21 8.02 9.56
CA ALA A 111 0.03 7.20 8.38
C ALA A 111 -0.79 7.63 7.15
N PHE A 112 -2.06 7.98 7.32
CA PHE A 112 -2.88 8.47 6.21
C PHE A 112 -2.52 9.90 5.78
N ALA A 113 -2.04 10.73 6.69
CA ALA A 113 -1.47 12.03 6.34
C ALA A 113 -0.19 11.89 5.49
N GLU A 114 0.70 10.97 5.87
CA GLU A 114 1.88 10.63 5.08
C GLU A 114 1.49 10.06 3.71
N LEU A 115 0.51 9.16 3.65
CA LEU A 115 -0.01 8.65 2.38
C LEU A 115 -0.46 9.79 1.47
N LYS A 116 -1.25 10.73 1.99
CA LYS A 116 -1.72 11.91 1.23
C LYS A 116 -0.54 12.73 0.69
N SER A 117 0.51 12.92 1.51
CA SER A 117 1.74 13.60 1.10
C SER A 117 2.45 12.85 -0.04
N ASN A 118 2.62 11.53 0.09
CA ASN A 118 3.25 10.68 -0.92
C ASN A 118 2.47 10.69 -2.23
N LEU A 119 1.14 10.61 -2.19
CA LEU A 119 0.29 10.69 -3.39
C LEU A 119 0.47 12.02 -4.12
N ALA A 120 0.47 13.15 -3.41
CA ALA A 120 0.73 14.46 -4.01
C ALA A 120 2.16 14.57 -4.57
N GLN A 121 3.14 13.93 -3.94
CA GLN A 121 4.51 13.87 -4.45
C GLN A 121 4.60 13.05 -5.74
N HIS A 122 3.93 11.91 -5.81
CA HIS A 122 3.91 11.03 -6.98
C HIS A 122 3.34 11.71 -8.22
N GLU A 123 2.29 12.52 -8.03
CA GLU A 123 1.73 13.36 -9.10
C GLU A 123 2.78 14.33 -9.68
N ARG A 124 3.59 14.96 -8.81
CA ARG A 124 4.70 15.84 -9.24
C ARG A 124 5.84 15.08 -9.92
N GLU A 125 6.08 13.84 -9.54
CA GLU A 125 7.10 12.96 -10.14
C GLU A 125 6.65 12.33 -11.48
N GLY A 126 5.39 12.54 -11.86
CA GLY A 126 4.78 11.96 -13.06
C GLY A 126 4.52 10.45 -12.94
N ILE A 127 4.24 9.96 -11.74
CA ILE A 127 3.75 8.58 -11.52
C ILE A 127 2.28 8.53 -11.94
N HIS A 128 1.95 7.59 -12.81
CA HIS A 128 0.65 7.50 -13.47
C HIS A 128 -0.28 6.44 -12.85
N ALA A 129 0.28 5.50 -12.09
CA ALA A 129 -0.45 4.43 -11.45
C ALA A 129 0.04 4.24 -10.01
N VAL A 130 -0.85 4.38 -9.04
CA VAL A 130 -0.55 4.14 -7.63
C VAL A 130 -1.47 3.05 -7.08
N GLN A 131 -0.87 2.05 -6.44
CA GLN A 131 -1.57 1.02 -5.68
C GLN A 131 -1.38 1.28 -4.20
N VAL A 132 -2.47 1.29 -3.43
CA VAL A 132 -2.39 1.46 -1.98
C VAL A 132 -2.73 0.13 -1.30
N VAL A 133 -1.85 -0.31 -0.42
CA VAL A 133 -2.02 -1.50 0.40
C VAL A 133 -1.96 -1.08 1.86
N VAL A 134 -3.01 -1.38 2.62
CA VAL A 134 -3.08 -1.12 4.05
C VAL A 134 -3.11 -2.46 4.77
N PHE A 135 -2.05 -2.78 5.49
CA PHE A 135 -2.01 -3.94 6.39
C PHE A 135 -2.19 -3.43 7.82
N SER A 136 -3.41 -3.47 8.36
CA SER A 136 -3.68 -2.96 9.71
C SER A 136 -4.93 -3.55 10.34
N SER A 137 -4.89 -3.68 11.66
CA SER A 137 -6.07 -3.94 12.50
C SER A 137 -7.13 -2.83 12.42
N LEU A 138 -6.74 -1.62 11.98
CA LEU A 138 -7.52 -0.38 12.02
C LEU A 138 -7.96 0.04 13.43
N VAL A 139 -7.22 -0.39 14.45
CA VAL A 139 -7.39 0.05 15.84
C VAL A 139 -6.39 1.17 16.13
N ASP A 140 -6.81 2.43 16.09
CA ASP A 140 -5.94 3.57 16.45
C ASP A 140 -5.62 3.54 17.95
N THR A 141 -4.34 3.65 18.28
CA THR A 141 -3.85 3.82 19.65
C THR A 141 -2.92 5.04 19.67
N PRO A 142 -3.43 6.25 19.97
CA PRO A 142 -2.60 7.44 19.97
C PRO A 142 -1.56 7.41 21.09
N ARG A 143 -0.46 8.16 20.93
CA ARG A 143 0.61 8.25 21.94
C ARG A 143 0.18 9.11 23.14
N PRO A 144 0.54 8.72 24.38
CA PRO A 144 1.16 7.46 24.77
C PRO A 144 0.15 6.29 24.78
N CYS A 145 0.54 5.13 24.26
CA CYS A 145 -0.32 3.94 24.18
C CYS A 145 0.06 2.83 25.18
N SER A 146 0.85 3.17 26.21
CA SER A 146 1.38 2.20 27.19
C SER A 146 0.32 1.50 28.03
N ASP A 147 -0.93 1.95 27.99
CA ASP A 147 -2.05 1.40 28.76
C ASP A 147 -3.10 0.74 27.84
N ILE A 148 -2.66 -0.27 27.10
CA ILE A 148 -3.45 -1.06 26.13
C ILE A 148 -4.64 -1.79 26.81
N THR A 149 -4.69 -1.80 28.14
CA THR A 149 -5.73 -2.45 28.96
C THR A 149 -7.14 -1.85 28.81
N ARG A 150 -7.28 -0.72 28.10
CA ARG A 150 -8.55 0.01 27.95
C ARG A 150 -9.05 0.20 26.51
N ILE A 151 -8.51 -0.54 25.54
CA ILE A 151 -9.03 -0.47 24.17
C ILE A 151 -10.44 -1.06 24.15
N THR A 152 -11.42 -0.21 23.86
CA THR A 152 -12.82 -0.62 23.66
C THR A 152 -13.10 -0.71 22.17
N LEU A 153 -13.64 -1.85 21.74
CA LEU A 153 -13.96 -2.12 20.34
C LEU A 153 -15.48 -2.33 20.18
N PRO A 154 -16.10 -1.89 19.07
CA PRO A 154 -15.50 -1.12 17.97
C PRO A 154 -15.07 0.28 18.41
N GLN A 155 -14.11 0.86 17.70
CA GLN A 155 -13.74 2.26 17.88
C GLN A 155 -14.18 3.05 16.64
N MET A 156 -14.59 4.31 16.84
CA MET A 156 -14.83 5.19 15.70
C MET A 156 -13.50 5.58 15.04
N PRO A 157 -13.44 5.68 13.70
CA PRO A 157 -12.24 6.14 13.01
C PRO A 157 -11.87 7.55 13.48
N PRO A 158 -10.57 7.87 13.56
CA PRO A 158 -10.11 9.11 14.18
C PRO A 158 -10.55 10.33 13.36
N ALA A 159 -11.44 11.15 13.96
CA ALA A 159 -12.07 12.29 13.28
C ALA A 159 -11.10 13.41 12.89
N GLN A 160 -9.95 13.53 13.57
CA GLN A 160 -8.93 14.53 13.24
C GLN A 160 -8.19 14.26 11.92
N ALA A 161 -8.37 13.08 11.30
CA ALA A 161 -7.66 12.68 10.10
C ALA A 161 -8.57 12.71 8.86
N ASP A 162 -8.10 13.37 7.80
CA ASP A 162 -8.74 13.34 6.48
C ASP A 162 -8.39 12.05 5.72
N ILE A 163 -8.77 10.90 6.30
CA ILE A 163 -8.49 9.57 5.74
C ILE A 163 -9.23 9.38 4.42
N ASN A 164 -10.51 9.78 4.37
CA ASN A 164 -11.30 9.70 3.16
C ASN A 164 -10.68 10.54 2.04
N GLY A 165 -10.26 11.77 2.33
CA GLY A 165 -9.59 12.63 1.35
C GLY A 165 -8.22 12.10 0.91
N ALA A 166 -7.47 11.41 1.78
CA ALA A 166 -6.24 10.72 1.39
C ALA A 166 -6.51 9.61 0.34
N LEU A 167 -7.60 8.86 0.51
CA LEU A 167 -7.93 7.71 -0.34
C LEU A 167 -8.69 8.07 -1.62
N SER A 168 -9.41 9.19 -1.66
CA SER A 168 -10.12 9.64 -2.85
C SER A 168 -9.38 10.73 -3.63
N GLY A 169 -8.35 11.34 -3.03
CA GLY A 169 -7.77 12.60 -3.50
C GLY A 169 -6.93 12.51 -4.77
N SER A 170 -6.40 11.33 -5.13
CA SER A 170 -5.53 11.19 -6.30
C SER A 170 -6.22 10.54 -7.50
N ALA A 171 -6.05 11.16 -8.68
CA ALA A 171 -6.52 10.62 -9.95
C ALA A 171 -5.71 9.40 -10.43
N ASN A 172 -4.49 9.25 -9.91
CA ASN A 172 -3.56 8.20 -10.31
C ASN A 172 -3.73 6.90 -9.52
N LEU A 173 -4.64 6.88 -8.53
CA LEU A 173 -5.00 5.65 -7.83
C LEU A 173 -5.58 4.62 -8.80
N ARG A 174 -5.07 3.40 -8.70
CA ARG A 174 -5.44 2.23 -9.52
C ARG A 174 -5.97 1.07 -8.72
N SER A 175 -5.67 0.97 -7.44
CA SER A 175 -6.32 0.03 -6.52
C SER A 175 -6.08 0.43 -5.07
N ILE A 176 -7.00 0.02 -4.19
CA ILE A 176 -6.83 0.11 -2.74
C ILE A 176 -7.21 -1.22 -2.11
N SER A 177 -6.31 -1.77 -1.30
CA SER A 177 -6.53 -3.04 -0.62
C SER A 177 -6.23 -2.93 0.87
N PHE A 178 -7.21 -3.28 1.70
CA PHE A 178 -7.06 -3.42 3.13
C PHE A 178 -6.96 -4.90 3.49
N PHE A 179 -5.92 -5.22 4.26
CA PHE A 179 -5.65 -6.54 4.80
C PHE A 179 -5.54 -6.45 6.32
N TRP A 180 -5.84 -7.56 6.98
CA TRP A 180 -5.75 -7.73 8.42
C TRP A 180 -6.69 -6.83 9.24
N VAL A 181 -7.80 -6.39 8.66
CA VAL A 181 -8.77 -5.57 9.40
C VAL A 181 -9.35 -6.37 10.55
N SER A 182 -9.33 -5.80 11.75
CA SER A 182 -9.92 -6.46 12.92
C SER A 182 -11.41 -6.72 12.65
N PRO A 183 -11.93 -7.94 12.89
CA PRO A 183 -13.36 -8.22 12.73
C PRO A 183 -14.23 -7.27 13.56
N HIS A 184 -13.73 -6.80 14.70
CA HIS A 184 -14.42 -5.83 15.56
C HIS A 184 -14.44 -4.41 14.99
N GLN A 185 -13.52 -4.06 14.09
CA GLN A 185 -13.44 -2.75 13.46
C GLN A 185 -14.06 -2.71 12.06
N LYS A 186 -14.18 -3.87 11.42
CA LYS A 186 -14.54 -3.99 9.99
C LYS A 186 -15.75 -3.15 9.61
N ARG A 187 -16.87 -3.36 10.30
CA ARG A 187 -18.14 -2.68 9.98
C ARG A 187 -18.04 -1.16 10.10
N VAL A 188 -17.49 -0.68 11.23
CA VAL A 188 -17.41 0.76 11.51
C VAL A 188 -16.49 1.47 10.51
N TRP A 189 -15.40 0.82 10.11
CA TRP A 189 -14.51 1.35 9.07
C TRP A 189 -15.09 1.25 7.66
N GLU A 190 -15.81 0.19 7.31
CA GLU A 190 -16.52 0.08 6.03
C GLU A 190 -17.56 1.20 5.88
N GLU A 191 -18.34 1.47 6.93
CA GLU A 191 -19.33 2.56 6.95
C GLU A 191 -18.64 3.93 6.81
N PHE A 192 -17.55 4.18 7.53
CA PHE A 192 -16.79 5.42 7.44
C PHE A 192 -16.10 5.64 6.08
N LEU A 193 -15.56 4.58 5.47
CA LEU A 193 -14.85 4.64 4.19
C LEU A 193 -15.78 4.54 2.98
N ALA A 194 -17.07 4.26 3.19
CA ALA A 194 -18.05 4.10 2.11
C ALA A 194 -18.03 5.25 1.08
N PRO A 195 -17.99 6.54 1.47
CA PRO A 195 -17.95 7.63 0.49
C PRO A 195 -16.73 7.56 -0.44
N SER A 196 -15.55 7.27 0.09
CA SER A 196 -14.34 7.12 -0.72
C SER A 196 -14.37 5.85 -1.55
N PHE A 197 -14.85 4.74 -0.99
CA PHE A 197 -14.97 3.47 -1.71
C PHE A 197 -15.94 3.58 -2.89
N ASP A 198 -17.08 4.23 -2.71
CA ASP A 198 -18.07 4.41 -3.77
C ASP A 198 -17.55 5.34 -4.87
N SER A 199 -16.87 6.43 -4.50
CA SER A 199 -16.20 7.32 -5.45
C SER A 199 -15.12 6.58 -6.27
N LEU A 200 -14.32 5.73 -5.63
CA LEU A 200 -13.29 4.93 -6.30
C LEU A 200 -13.91 3.90 -7.25
N ARG A 201 -14.93 3.17 -6.79
CA ARG A 201 -15.65 2.19 -7.63
C ARG A 201 -16.32 2.86 -8.84
N ALA A 202 -16.88 4.05 -8.67
CA ALA A 202 -17.45 4.82 -9.78
C ALA A 202 -16.41 5.21 -10.84
N ARG A 203 -15.13 5.32 -10.46
CA ARG A 203 -13.99 5.51 -11.36
C ARG A 203 -13.42 4.21 -11.93
N GLY A 204 -13.99 3.06 -11.60
CA GLY A 204 -13.43 1.75 -11.93
C GLY A 204 -12.15 1.40 -11.16
N VAL A 205 -11.91 2.06 -10.00
CA VAL A 205 -10.79 1.71 -9.13
C VAL A 205 -11.23 0.57 -8.19
N PRO A 206 -10.55 -0.59 -8.25
CA PRO A 206 -10.85 -1.74 -7.41
C PRO A 206 -10.56 -1.46 -5.93
N VAL A 207 -11.48 -1.87 -5.08
CA VAL A 207 -11.39 -1.73 -3.62
C VAL A 207 -11.59 -3.08 -2.97
N THR A 208 -10.59 -3.50 -2.19
CA THR A 208 -10.61 -4.75 -1.42
C THR A 208 -10.54 -4.44 0.07
N PHE A 209 -11.42 -5.06 0.87
CA PHE A 209 -11.48 -4.83 2.32
C PHE A 209 -11.63 -6.15 3.09
N LEU A 210 -10.50 -6.72 3.52
CA LEU A 210 -10.43 -8.07 4.07
C LEU A 210 -10.16 -8.06 5.57
N ASP A 211 -10.93 -8.89 6.27
CA ASP A 211 -10.63 -9.27 7.65
C ASP A 211 -9.45 -10.27 7.69
N VAL A 212 -9.06 -10.69 8.89
CA VAL A 212 -7.93 -11.58 9.16
C VAL A 212 -7.99 -12.88 8.33
N GLU A 213 -9.10 -13.62 8.38
CA GLU A 213 -9.23 -14.92 7.71
C GLU A 213 -9.19 -14.79 6.18
N ARG A 214 -9.90 -13.81 5.63
CA ARG A 214 -9.91 -13.58 4.18
C ARG A 214 -8.57 -13.06 3.67
N SER A 215 -7.85 -12.28 4.48
CA SER A 215 -6.49 -11.82 4.15
C SER A 215 -5.52 -12.99 3.98
N LEU A 216 -5.56 -13.95 4.92
CA LEU A 216 -4.77 -15.18 4.82
C LEU A 216 -5.12 -15.98 3.57
N SER A 217 -6.41 -16.17 3.30
CA SER A 217 -6.87 -16.91 2.12
C SER A 217 -6.39 -16.25 0.83
N ALA A 218 -6.64 -14.95 0.67
CA ALA A 218 -6.30 -14.19 -0.54
C ALA A 218 -4.79 -14.21 -0.85
N LEU A 219 -3.94 -14.06 0.18
CA LEU A 219 -2.49 -14.08 -0.01
C LEU A 219 -1.93 -15.49 -0.24
N ARG A 220 -2.61 -16.55 0.18
CA ARG A 220 -2.22 -17.93 -0.13
C ARG A 220 -2.58 -18.32 -1.57
N SER A 221 -3.71 -17.83 -2.07
CA SER A 221 -4.26 -18.26 -3.36
C SER A 221 -3.78 -17.45 -4.56
N SER A 222 -3.21 -16.26 -4.38
CA SER A 222 -2.88 -15.38 -5.51
C SER A 222 -1.53 -14.68 -5.36
N PRO A 223 -0.53 -14.97 -6.21
CA PRO A 223 0.65 -14.12 -6.33
C PRO A 223 0.26 -12.79 -7.00
N PHE A 224 0.71 -11.65 -6.46
CA PHE A 224 0.40 -10.33 -7.01
C PHE A 224 0.73 -10.25 -8.51
N SER A 225 -0.31 -10.09 -9.33
CA SER A 225 -0.18 -9.86 -10.76
C SER A 225 -0.23 -8.37 -11.05
N ALA A 226 0.94 -7.79 -11.37
CA ALA A 226 1.07 -6.37 -11.74
C ALA A 226 0.15 -5.89 -12.88
N GLY A 227 -0.50 -6.79 -13.62
CA GLY A 227 -1.48 -6.49 -14.67
C GLY A 227 -2.77 -7.32 -14.60
N GLU A 228 -2.99 -8.09 -13.54
CA GLU A 228 -4.23 -8.86 -13.31
C GLU A 228 -4.62 -8.79 -11.83
N MET A 229 -4.63 -7.59 -11.27
CA MET A 229 -5.53 -7.32 -10.17
C MET A 229 -6.80 -6.76 -10.82
N PRO A 230 -7.97 -7.39 -10.60
CA PRO A 230 -9.24 -6.88 -11.12
C PRO A 230 -9.45 -5.45 -10.66
#